data_AF-A0A0R1W211-F1
#
_entry.id   AF-A0A0R1W211-F1
#
_cell.length_a   1.000
_cell.length_b   1.000
_cell.length_c   1.000
_cell.angle_alpha   90.00
_cell.angle_beta   90.00
_cell.angle_gamma   90.00
#
_symmetry.space_group_name_H-M   'P 1'
#
loop_
_entity.id
_entity.type
_entity.pdbx_description
1 polymer ?
#
loop_
_entity_poly.entity_id
_entity_poly.type
_entity_poly.pdbx_seq_one_letter_code
_entity_poly.pdbx_strand_id
1 'polypeptide(L)'
;MPKITINAKMIGIDKPIEVFTSIYNHDLASKMSIKLKETNIKNLKYNLELAKQQELAEKSDKEDSQEELSELEELKIQLKNAQKSLEDEKEDQDFTDTAFEFIKEVLGLNAKQLKAARKSLDGEGLGAFTYYLISRVNEGPDYDPQIILDAEIDEDEDPKKG
;
A
#
# COMPACT_ATOMS: atom_id res chain seq x y z
N MET A 1 -5.67 -6.37 -16.44
CA MET A 1 -5.58 -5.19 -15.57
C MET A 1 -6.94 -4.48 -15.48
N PRO A 2 -7.49 -4.37 -14.27
CA PRO A 2 -8.76 -3.69 -14.02
C PRO A 2 -8.73 -2.20 -14.36
N LYS A 3 -9.91 -1.64 -14.62
CA LYS A 3 -10.14 -0.21 -14.74
C LYS A 3 -11.13 0.23 -13.67
N ILE A 4 -10.92 1.42 -13.14
CA ILE A 4 -11.85 2.11 -12.26
C ILE A 4 -12.33 3.41 -12.91
N THR A 5 -13.56 3.79 -12.58
CA THR A 5 -14.17 5.03 -13.05
C THR A 5 -14.10 6.09 -11.96
N ILE A 6 -13.44 7.21 -12.24
CA ILE A 6 -13.28 8.31 -11.29
C ILE A 6 -14.20 9.47 -11.66
N ASN A 7 -15.02 9.90 -10.71
CA ASN A 7 -15.81 11.13 -10.86
C ASN A 7 -14.91 12.35 -10.62
N ALA A 8 -14.63 13.10 -11.69
CA ALA A 8 -13.75 14.26 -11.68
C ALA A 8 -14.51 15.61 -11.67
N LYS A 9 -15.82 15.61 -11.37
CA LYS A 9 -16.64 16.85 -11.34
C LYS A 9 -16.10 17.89 -10.36
N MET A 10 -15.53 17.46 -9.23
CA MET A 10 -14.95 18.35 -8.23
C MET A 10 -13.80 19.21 -8.78
N ILE A 11 -13.13 18.77 -9.86
CA ILE A 11 -12.07 19.52 -10.54
C ILE A 11 -12.52 20.09 -11.89
N GLY A 12 -13.83 20.19 -12.12
CA GLY A 12 -14.41 20.81 -13.32
C GLY A 12 -14.43 19.91 -14.56
N ILE A 13 -14.28 18.59 -14.41
CA ILE A 13 -14.37 17.64 -15.54
C ILE A 13 -15.71 16.91 -15.45
N ASP A 14 -16.61 17.21 -16.39
CA ASP A 14 -18.00 16.74 -16.34
C ASP A 14 -18.15 15.23 -16.55
N LYS A 15 -17.28 14.63 -17.36
CA LYS A 15 -17.31 13.20 -17.67
C LYS A 15 -16.37 12.44 -16.73
N PRO A 16 -16.79 11.27 -16.20
CA PRO A 16 -15.89 10.40 -15.45
C PRO A 16 -14.68 9.98 -16.28
N ILE A 17 -13.54 9.76 -15.61
CA ILE A 17 -12.28 9.36 -16.23
C ILE A 17 -12.01 7.90 -15.88
N GLU A 18 -11.70 7.09 -16.89
CA GLU A 18 -11.21 5.73 -16.69
C GLU A 18 -9.73 5.75 -16.32
N VAL A 19 -9.38 5.06 -15.25
CA VAL A 19 -8.01 4.91 -14.79
C VAL A 19 -7.72 3.43 -14.59
N PHE A 20 -6.59 2.96 -15.10
CA PHE A 20 -6.12 1.60 -14.86
C PHE A 20 -5.58 1.45 -13.43
N THR A 21 -5.86 0.32 -12.78
CA THR A 21 -5.26 -0.04 -11.48
C THR A 21 -3.87 -0.66 -11.66
N SER A 22 -3.03 0.00 -12.47
CA SER A 22 -1.63 -0.39 -12.68
C SER A 22 -0.80 -0.06 -11.45
N ILE A 23 0.31 -0.79 -11.24
CA ILE A 23 1.29 -0.45 -10.20
C ILE A 23 1.77 0.99 -10.32
N TYR A 24 1.96 1.50 -11.55
CA TYR A 24 2.33 2.90 -11.76
C TYR A 24 1.37 3.89 -11.09
N ASN A 25 0.06 3.63 -11.17
CA ASN A 25 -0.95 4.49 -10.54
C ASN A 25 -1.07 4.22 -9.04
N HIS A 26 -0.88 2.97 -8.59
CA HIS A 26 -0.76 2.65 -7.16
C HIS A 26 0.45 3.37 -6.53
N ASP A 27 1.63 3.37 -7.16
CA ASP A 27 2.82 4.09 -6.67
C ASP A 27 2.55 5.59 -6.50
N LEU A 28 1.86 6.20 -7.46
CA LEU A 28 1.47 7.61 -7.38
C LEU A 28 0.50 7.86 -6.23
N ALA A 29 -0.47 6.96 -6.04
CA ALA A 29 -1.42 7.01 -4.93
C ALA A 29 -0.72 6.82 -3.57
N SER A 30 0.10 5.79 -3.41
CA SER A 30 0.85 5.49 -2.17
C SER A 30 1.80 6.62 -1.80
N LYS A 31 2.51 7.23 -2.77
CA LYS A 31 3.33 8.43 -2.51
C LYS A 31 2.52 9.59 -1.94
N MET A 32 1.28 9.76 -2.38
CA MET A 32 0.40 10.79 -1.83
C MET A 32 -0.20 10.37 -0.48
N SER A 33 -0.59 9.10 -0.34
CA SER A 33 -1.07 8.49 0.92
C SER A 33 -0.03 8.69 2.04
N ILE A 34 1.23 8.34 1.79
CA ILE A 34 2.36 8.54 2.70
C ILE A 34 2.47 10.00 3.15
N LYS A 35 2.43 10.96 2.21
CA LYS A 35 2.51 12.39 2.53
C LYS A 35 1.33 12.87 3.38
N LEU A 36 0.13 12.40 3.10
CA LEU A 36 -1.07 12.72 3.87
C LEU A 36 -0.98 12.14 5.29
N LYS A 37 -0.55 10.88 5.43
CA LYS A 37 -0.33 10.21 6.72
C LYS A 37 0.76 10.91 7.55
N GLU A 38 1.88 11.29 6.94
CA GLU A 38 2.94 12.07 7.60
C GLU A 38 2.43 13.44 8.10
N THR A 39 1.60 14.10 7.29
CA THR A 39 0.97 15.37 7.68
C THR A 39 0.00 15.18 8.85
N ASN A 40 -0.81 14.12 8.81
CA ASN A 40 -1.71 13.77 9.91
C ASN A 40 -0.95 13.50 11.21
N ILE A 41 0.13 12.71 11.15
CA ILE A 41 1.01 12.45 12.31
C ILE A 41 1.59 13.74 12.87
N LYS A 42 2.02 14.68 12.01
CA LYS A 42 2.52 15.99 12.44
C LYS A 42 1.45 16.78 13.20
N ASN A 43 0.21 16.77 12.71
CA ASN A 43 -0.92 17.43 13.39
C ASN A 43 -1.25 16.76 14.73
N LEU A 44 -1.29 15.42 14.79
CA LEU A 44 -1.52 14.68 16.02
C LEU A 44 -0.45 14.95 17.08
N LYS A 45 0.83 15.01 16.67
CA LYS A 45 1.93 15.39 17.57
C LYS A 45 1.78 16.81 18.12
N TYR A 46 1.32 17.75 17.28
CA TYR A 46 1.07 19.12 17.71
C TYR A 46 -0.08 19.20 18.72
N ASN A 47 -1.21 18.55 18.44
CA ASN A 47 -2.37 18.52 19.34
C ASN A 47 -2.02 17.84 20.67
N LEU A 48 -1.24 16.75 20.64
CA LEU A 48 -0.78 16.07 21.84
C LEU A 48 0.08 16.99 22.73
N GLU A 49 0.90 17.84 22.13
CA GLU A 49 1.71 18.80 22.89
C GLU A 49 0.85 19.91 23.51
N LEU A 50 -0.14 20.42 22.78
CA LEU A 50 -1.11 21.38 23.33
C LEU A 50 -1.90 20.77 24.51
N ALA A 51 -2.41 19.56 24.35
CA ALA A 51 -3.17 18.87 25.41
C ALA A 51 -2.33 18.66 26.67
N LYS A 52 -1.04 18.29 26.53
CA LYS A 52 -0.11 18.19 27.67
C LYS A 52 0.07 19.52 28.40
N GLN A 53 0.17 20.63 27.67
CA GLN A 53 0.34 21.95 28.27
C GLN A 53 -0.92 22.39 29.02
N GLN A 54 -2.09 22.08 28.48
CA GLN A 54 -3.38 22.33 29.15
C GLN A 54 -3.54 21.48 30.41
N GLU A 55 -3.25 20.18 30.34
CA GLU A 55 -3.31 19.29 31.51
C GLU A 55 -2.33 19.73 32.62
N LEU A 56 -1.13 20.19 32.26
CA LEU A 56 -0.15 20.76 33.21
C LEU A 56 -0.64 22.08 33.84
N ALA A 57 -1.44 22.88 33.13
CA ALA A 57 -2.01 24.12 33.63
C ALA A 57 -3.27 23.88 34.49
N GLU A 58 -4.05 22.83 34.20
CA GLU A 58 -5.30 22.50 34.89
C GLU A 58 -5.10 21.61 36.14
N LYS A 59 -3.96 20.90 36.25
CA LYS A 59 -3.58 20.13 37.44
C LYS A 59 -3.35 20.98 38.72
N SER A 60 -3.59 22.29 38.70
CA SER A 60 -3.68 23.10 39.92
C SER A 60 -5.02 22.98 40.65
N ASP A 61 -6.08 22.46 40.01
CA ASP A 61 -7.43 22.44 40.60
C ASP A 61 -8.26 21.23 40.13
N LYS A 62 -8.18 20.09 40.86
CA LYS A 62 -9.30 19.20 41.27
C LYS A 62 -8.98 17.70 41.33
N GLU A 63 -9.65 17.06 42.29
CA GLU A 63 -9.74 15.63 42.60
C GLU A 63 -10.88 14.92 41.84
N ASP A 64 -10.65 13.64 41.53
CA ASP A 64 -11.57 12.52 41.25
C ASP A 64 -12.73 12.69 40.24
N SER A 65 -12.59 12.01 39.09
CA SER A 65 -13.73 11.47 38.34
C SER A 65 -13.38 10.22 37.51
N GLN A 66 -14.42 9.41 37.29
CA GLN A 66 -14.50 8.04 36.76
C GLN A 66 -13.92 7.82 35.34
N GLU A 67 -13.47 6.58 35.06
CA GLU A 67 -12.73 6.10 33.86
C GLU A 67 -13.44 6.34 32.51
N GLU A 68 -13.23 7.52 31.92
CA GLU A 68 -13.20 7.71 30.47
C GLU A 68 -11.73 7.92 30.05
N LEU A 69 -11.32 7.44 28.88
CA LEU A 69 -9.97 7.72 28.38
C LEU A 69 -9.77 9.23 28.35
N SER A 70 -8.72 9.71 29.00
CA SER A 70 -8.39 11.13 28.91
C SER A 70 -8.15 11.50 27.44
N GLU A 71 -8.53 12.71 27.02
CA GLU A 71 -8.29 13.21 25.65
C GLU A 71 -6.82 12.99 25.21
N LEU A 72 -5.90 13.05 26.17
CA LEU A 72 -4.49 12.77 25.98
C LEU A 72 -4.16 11.30 25.67
N GLU A 73 -4.86 10.35 26.29
CA GLU A 73 -4.75 8.92 25.97
C GLU A 73 -5.36 8.60 24.61
N GLU A 74 -6.49 9.21 24.26
CA GLU A 74 -7.08 9.07 22.93
C GLU A 74 -6.12 9.56 21.83
N LEU A 75 -5.52 10.74 22.01
CA LEU A 75 -4.52 11.29 21.08
C LEU A 75 -3.28 10.39 20.96
N LYS A 76 -2.82 9.76 22.05
CA LYS A 76 -1.72 8.78 22.01
C LYS A 76 -2.08 7.55 21.19
N ILE A 77 -3.29 7.01 21.37
CA ILE A 77 -3.78 5.84 20.61
C ILE A 77 -3.90 6.20 19.13
N GLN A 78 -4.50 7.35 18.80
CA GLN A 78 -4.61 7.83 17.42
C GLN A 78 -3.24 8.02 16.77
N LEU A 79 -2.29 8.62 17.48
CA LEU A 79 -0.91 8.79 16.99
C LEU A 79 -0.24 7.44 16.71
N LYS A 80 -0.35 6.48 17.64
CA LYS A 80 0.22 5.14 17.47
C LYS A 80 -0.38 4.42 16.26
N ASN A 81 -1.70 4.48 16.10
CA ASN A 81 -2.40 3.86 14.97
C ASN A 81 -2.01 4.51 13.64
N ALA A 82 -1.90 5.85 13.61
CA ALA A 82 -1.46 6.58 12.43
C ALA A 82 -0.01 6.25 12.05
N GLN A 83 0.88 6.10 13.03
CA GLN A 83 2.27 5.70 12.82
C GLN A 83 2.36 4.29 12.25
N LYS A 84 1.63 3.32 12.81
CA LYS A 84 1.59 1.96 12.29
C LYS A 84 1.07 1.92 10.85
N SER A 85 -0.04 2.60 10.58
CA SER A 85 -0.60 2.66 9.21
C SER A 85 0.35 3.33 8.18
N LEU A 86 1.23 4.23 8.63
CA LEU A 86 2.29 4.79 7.78
C LEU A 86 3.42 3.79 7.52
N GLU A 87 3.79 3.00 8.52
CA GLU A 87 4.79 1.94 8.42
C GLU A 87 4.32 0.86 7.43
N ASP A 88 3.10 0.33 7.61
CA ASP A 88 2.50 -0.68 6.73
C ASP A 88 2.51 -0.21 5.25
N GLU A 89 2.12 1.03 4.98
CA GLU A 89 2.13 1.59 3.62
C GLU A 89 3.53 1.77 3.03
N LYS A 90 4.54 2.04 3.87
CA LYS A 90 5.93 2.15 3.44
C LYS A 90 6.50 0.77 3.13
N GLU A 91 6.15 -0.25 3.90
CA GLU A 91 6.54 -1.64 3.66
C GLU A 91 5.95 -2.16 2.34
N ASP A 92 4.67 -1.90 2.06
CA ASP A 92 4.02 -2.28 0.80
C ASP A 92 4.70 -1.63 -0.43
N GLN A 93 5.06 -0.35 -0.31
CA GLN A 93 5.81 0.36 -1.33
C GLN A 93 7.22 -0.22 -1.53
N ASP A 94 7.90 -0.56 -0.44
CA ASP A 94 9.26 -1.12 -0.47
C ASP A 94 9.29 -2.50 -1.14
N PHE A 95 8.31 -3.36 -0.88
CA PHE A 95 8.14 -4.63 -1.58
C PHE A 95 8.04 -4.42 -3.09
N THR A 96 7.16 -3.51 -3.52
CA THR A 96 6.93 -3.21 -4.93
C THR A 96 8.20 -2.68 -5.61
N ASP A 97 8.91 -1.77 -4.95
CA ASP A 97 10.15 -1.22 -5.48
C ASP A 97 11.27 -2.27 -5.54
N THR A 98 11.38 -3.14 -4.55
CA THR A 98 12.33 -4.26 -4.53
C THR A 98 12.07 -5.24 -5.68
N ALA A 99 10.81 -5.63 -5.91
CA ALA A 99 10.45 -6.51 -7.01
C ALA A 99 10.82 -5.91 -8.38
N PHE A 100 10.55 -4.62 -8.58
CA PHE A 100 10.90 -3.94 -9.84
C PHE A 100 12.40 -3.72 -10.02
N GLU A 101 13.15 -3.50 -8.93
CA GLU A 101 14.61 -3.42 -9.01
C GLU A 101 15.19 -4.78 -9.40
N PHE A 102 14.70 -5.87 -8.81
CA PHE A 102 15.07 -7.23 -9.23
C PHE A 102 14.78 -7.46 -10.72
N ILE A 103 13.57 -7.15 -11.20
CA ILE A 103 13.20 -7.29 -12.62
C ILE A 103 14.13 -6.44 -13.50
N LYS A 104 14.43 -5.21 -13.09
CA LYS A 104 15.32 -4.29 -13.81
C LYS A 104 16.71 -4.89 -13.97
N GLU A 105 17.28 -5.40 -12.89
CA GLU A 105 18.64 -5.93 -12.87
C GLU A 105 18.74 -7.27 -13.65
N VAL A 106 17.79 -8.18 -13.45
CA VAL A 106 17.77 -9.49 -14.14
C VAL A 106 17.59 -9.35 -15.65
N LEU A 107 16.69 -8.46 -16.10
CA LEU A 107 16.37 -8.29 -17.51
C LEU A 107 17.16 -7.17 -18.19
N GLY A 108 17.99 -6.42 -17.45
CA GLY A 108 18.73 -5.28 -17.97
C GLY A 108 17.82 -4.15 -18.51
N LEU A 109 16.69 -3.89 -17.84
CA LEU A 109 15.71 -2.92 -18.32
C LEU A 109 16.24 -1.48 -18.17
N ASN A 110 16.05 -0.68 -19.22
CA ASN A 110 16.22 0.77 -19.09
C ASN A 110 15.00 1.44 -18.43
N ALA A 111 15.14 2.71 -18.05
CA ALA A 111 14.08 3.46 -17.37
C ALA A 111 12.75 3.53 -18.14
N LYS A 112 12.79 3.55 -19.48
CA LYS A 112 11.58 3.57 -20.31
C LYS A 112 10.87 2.21 -20.27
N GLN A 113 11.61 1.12 -20.33
CA GLN A 113 11.09 -0.24 -20.23
C GLN A 113 10.54 -0.51 -18.84
N LEU A 114 11.25 -0.09 -17.78
CA LEU A 114 10.78 -0.22 -16.40
C LEU A 114 9.46 0.54 -16.18
N LYS A 115 9.36 1.78 -16.69
CA LYS A 115 8.13 2.56 -16.63
C LYS A 115 6.99 1.91 -17.41
N ALA A 116 7.28 1.27 -18.55
CA ALA A 116 6.28 0.53 -19.30
C ALA A 116 5.79 -0.69 -18.50
N ALA A 117 6.70 -1.47 -17.90
CA ALA A 117 6.35 -2.61 -17.06
C ALA A 117 5.45 -2.20 -15.88
N ARG A 118 5.79 -1.13 -15.15
CA ARG A 118 4.95 -0.57 -14.06
C ARG A 118 3.54 -0.16 -14.51
N LYS A 119 3.36 0.22 -15.78
CA LYS A 119 2.05 0.56 -16.33
C LYS A 119 1.25 -0.65 -16.83
N SER A 120 1.92 -1.78 -17.03
CA SER A 120 1.34 -2.99 -17.63
C SER A 120 1.01 -4.08 -16.62
N LEU A 121 1.47 -3.96 -15.37
CA LEU A 121 1.22 -4.92 -14.30
C LEU A 121 0.36 -4.29 -13.18
N ASP A 122 -0.49 -5.11 -12.58
CA ASP A 122 -1.10 -4.94 -11.26
C ASP A 122 -0.34 -5.79 -10.23
N GLY A 123 -0.74 -5.74 -8.96
CA GLY A 123 0.01 -6.40 -7.87
C GLY A 123 0.16 -7.92 -8.05
N GLU A 124 -0.92 -8.59 -8.46
CA GLU A 124 -0.93 -10.01 -8.79
C GLU A 124 0.03 -10.31 -9.95
N GLY A 125 -0.05 -9.53 -11.04
CA GLY A 125 0.85 -9.67 -12.17
C GLY A 125 2.33 -9.46 -11.84
N LEU A 126 2.64 -8.57 -10.89
CA LEU A 126 4.02 -8.40 -10.41
C LEU A 126 4.50 -9.61 -9.63
N GLY A 127 3.68 -10.15 -8.72
CA GLY A 127 4.01 -11.34 -7.95
C GLY A 127 4.28 -12.54 -8.87
N ALA A 128 3.35 -12.83 -9.77
CA ALA A 128 3.46 -13.92 -10.73
C ALA A 128 4.69 -13.79 -11.64
N PHE A 129 4.96 -12.59 -12.17
CA PHE A 129 6.11 -12.38 -13.05
C PHE A 129 7.45 -12.43 -12.30
N THR A 130 7.49 -11.93 -11.07
CA THR A 130 8.68 -12.02 -10.21
C THR A 130 9.00 -13.48 -9.89
N TYR A 131 7.99 -14.27 -9.52
CA TYR A 131 8.14 -15.71 -9.29
C TYR A 131 8.66 -16.43 -10.54
N TYR A 132 8.02 -16.19 -11.70
CA TYR A 132 8.45 -16.75 -12.98
C TYR A 132 9.94 -16.46 -13.27
N LEU A 133 10.39 -15.21 -13.07
CA LEU A 133 11.79 -14.85 -13.28
C LEU A 133 12.74 -15.56 -12.31
N ILE A 134 12.37 -15.65 -11.03
CA ILE A 134 13.17 -16.36 -10.02
C ILE A 134 13.35 -17.82 -10.44
N SER A 135 12.27 -18.51 -10.80
CA SER A 135 12.34 -19.93 -11.17
C SER A 135 13.14 -20.15 -12.45
N ARG A 136 12.98 -19.29 -13.48
CA ARG A 136 13.77 -19.39 -14.72
C ARG A 136 15.27 -19.13 -14.51
N VAL A 137 15.61 -18.18 -13.63
CA VAL A 137 17.02 -17.89 -13.30
C VAL A 137 17.66 -19.04 -12.52
N ASN A 138 16.92 -19.63 -11.57
CA ASN A 138 17.45 -20.69 -10.71
C ASN A 138 17.51 -22.06 -11.38
N GLU A 139 16.49 -22.42 -12.16
CA GLU A 139 16.34 -23.78 -12.72
C GLU A 139 16.89 -23.91 -14.15
N GLY A 140 17.16 -22.78 -14.80
CA GLY A 140 17.82 -22.74 -16.09
C GLY A 140 16.89 -22.98 -17.29
N PRO A 141 17.47 -23.18 -18.48
CA PRO A 141 16.75 -23.06 -19.76
C PRO A 141 15.68 -24.14 -19.97
N ASP A 142 15.86 -25.32 -19.38
CA ASP A 142 15.00 -26.50 -19.56
C ASP A 142 13.81 -26.54 -18.60
N TYR A 143 13.71 -25.59 -17.67
CA TYR A 143 12.60 -25.48 -16.74
C TYR A 143 11.39 -24.79 -17.36
N ASP A 144 10.23 -25.44 -17.28
CA ASP A 144 8.93 -24.92 -17.73
C ASP A 144 8.06 -24.47 -16.53
N PRO A 145 8.05 -23.17 -16.20
CA PRO A 145 7.24 -22.61 -15.11
C PRO A 145 5.73 -22.59 -15.42
N GLN A 146 5.30 -22.87 -16.65
CA GLN A 146 3.85 -22.90 -16.97
C GLN A 146 3.11 -23.94 -16.15
N ILE A 147 3.79 -25.00 -15.71
CA ILE A 147 3.25 -26.06 -14.83
C ILE A 147 2.77 -25.50 -13.47
N ILE A 148 3.34 -24.40 -12.98
CA ILE A 148 2.99 -23.81 -11.67
C ILE A 148 1.98 -22.67 -11.81
N LEU A 149 2.07 -21.87 -12.89
CA LEU A 149 1.13 -20.78 -13.16
C LEU A 149 -0.29 -21.27 -13.49
N ASP A 150 -0.42 -22.47 -14.07
CA ASP A 150 -1.71 -23.09 -14.35
C ASP A 150 -2.28 -23.87 -13.13
N ALA A 151 -1.46 -24.19 -12.12
CA ALA A 151 -1.87 -24.98 -10.95
C ALA A 151 -2.64 -24.18 -9.88
N GLU A 152 -2.68 -22.85 -9.97
CA GLU A 152 -3.49 -21.99 -9.09
C GLU A 152 -4.93 -21.77 -9.63
N ILE A 153 -5.30 -22.41 -10.75
CA ILE A 153 -6.65 -22.39 -11.34
C ILE A 153 -7.25 -23.81 -11.37
N ASP A 154 -7.30 -24.48 -10.21
CA ASP A 154 -8.23 -25.60 -10.01
C ASP A 154 -9.07 -25.27 -8.76
N GLU A 155 -10.04 -24.39 -8.94
CA GLU A 155 -11.18 -24.30 -8.03
C GLU A 155 -12.04 -25.57 -8.20
N ASP A 156 -12.03 -26.42 -7.17
CA ASP A 156 -13.09 -27.36 -6.82
C ASP A 156 -13.68 -28.25 -7.95
N GLU A 157 -13.01 -29.36 -8.29
CA GLU A 157 -13.74 -30.57 -8.70
C GLU A 157 -14.25 -31.32 -7.46
N ASP A 158 -15.50 -31.03 -7.05
CA ASP A 158 -16.27 -31.84 -6.11
C ASP A 158 -16.53 -33.23 -6.72
N PRO A 159 -15.97 -34.34 -6.17
CA PRO A 159 -16.12 -35.68 -6.73
C PRO A 159 -17.44 -36.30 -6.25
N LYS A 160 -18.57 -35.70 -6.62
CA LYS A 160 -19.90 -36.30 -6.45
C LYS A 160 -20.77 -36.11 -7.69
N LYS A 161 -20.39 -36.79 -8.75
CA LYS A 161 -21.28 -37.40 -9.76
C LYS A 161 -20.47 -38.34 -10.65
N GLY A 162 -20.19 -39.52 -10.12
CA GLY A 162 -19.85 -40.74 -10.85
C GLY A 162 -20.85 -41.83 -10.50
#